data_AF-A0A7C4UE04-F1
#
_entry.id   AF-A0A7C4UE04-F1
#
_cell.length_a   1.000
_cell.length_b   1.000
_cell.length_c   1.000
_cell.angle_alpha   90.00
_cell.angle_beta   90.00
_cell.angle_gamma   90.00
#
_symmetry.space_group_name_H-M   'P 1'
#
loop_
_entity.id
_entity.type
_entity.pdbx_description
1 polymer ?
#
loop_
_entity_poly.entity_id
_entity_poly.type
_entity_poly.pdbx_seq_one_letter_code
_entity_poly.pdbx_strand_id
1 'polypeptide(L)'
;MASLFLDPLSCRFYVRFRYGGRTFKRSLKTSDLKRARGTVARVDETLALLHSGRLEMPVDADPAVFILSDGKRTDQVVERPVHSLGDLFDAYRQQRIPGVKEANTVKTEELHMRHLQRILKRATFLQAIKSDDLQAYVSKRLSEKCGRRTIAAETVRKELATLRVIWNWGVRHEFIDRPAPVVGLQFPKRDERHPYRTWDEITAILARGSVSTIEERQLWESLYLTREEVHESLEYARRVARHPFILPLLSFVAHTGVRISEALRSRIEDIDFQTGKVLVREKKRSRVRSTTYRRIEMTPLLMQTLKDWFSQHPGGLYTFAKASDLNRGRTSTGIVPINKHVARKHFKLTFRGSRWAKLRGYHIYRHSFASNLAAQGVDQRIIDEWMGHQTDEMRRRYRHLLPQATKAAILKLMPGG
;
A
#
# COMPACT_ATOMS: atom_id res chain seq x y z
N MET A 1 24.66 -47.16 -2.75
CA MET A 1 24.29 -47.63 -1.41
C MET A 1 23.17 -46.77 -0.85
N ALA A 2 22.01 -47.39 -0.76
CA ALA A 2 20.81 -46.86 -0.16
C ALA A 2 20.77 -47.25 1.33
N SER A 3 20.17 -46.40 2.14
CA SER A 3 20.07 -46.57 3.59
C SER A 3 18.64 -46.34 4.05
N LEU A 4 18.22 -47.13 5.03
CA LEU A 4 16.85 -47.12 5.56
C LEU A 4 16.79 -46.34 6.86
N PHE A 5 15.74 -45.53 7.03
CA PHE A 5 15.47 -44.76 8.24
C PHE A 5 14.01 -44.94 8.65
N LEU A 6 13.74 -45.15 9.92
CA LEU A 6 12.38 -45.05 10.47
C LEU A 6 12.17 -43.62 10.98
N ASP A 7 11.09 -42.97 10.56
CA ASP A 7 10.67 -41.70 11.15
C ASP A 7 9.80 -41.97 12.39
N PRO A 8 10.24 -41.57 13.61
CA PRO A 8 9.52 -41.88 14.84
C PRO A 8 8.19 -41.14 14.97
N LEU A 9 7.98 -40.02 14.25
CA LEU A 9 6.73 -39.25 14.34
C LEU A 9 5.62 -39.81 13.43
N SER A 10 6.00 -40.31 12.25
CA SER A 10 5.03 -40.83 11.27
C SER A 10 4.94 -42.36 11.28
N CYS A 11 5.80 -43.05 12.03
CA CYS A 11 5.98 -44.51 12.04
C CYS A 11 6.18 -45.10 10.64
N ARG A 12 6.75 -44.34 9.71
CA ARG A 12 6.98 -44.75 8.32
C ARG A 12 8.46 -44.85 8.00
N PHE A 13 8.80 -45.81 7.17
CA PHE A 13 10.16 -45.96 6.66
C PHE A 13 10.45 -44.97 5.52
N TYR A 14 11.69 -44.53 5.48
CA TYR A 14 12.29 -43.67 4.46
C TYR A 14 13.54 -44.34 3.90
N VAL A 15 13.78 -44.15 2.61
CA VAL A 15 15.03 -44.52 1.96
C VAL A 15 15.84 -43.28 1.63
N ARG A 16 17.15 -43.36 1.80
CA ARG A 16 18.12 -42.34 1.40
C ARG A 16 19.18 -42.96 0.50
N PHE A 17 19.49 -42.31 -0.61
CA PHE A 17 20.54 -42.74 -1.52
C PHE A 17 21.17 -41.54 -2.23
N ARG A 18 22.29 -41.78 -2.92
CA ARG A 18 23.05 -40.74 -3.62
C ARG A 18 23.17 -41.09 -5.11
N TYR A 19 22.95 -40.11 -5.98
CA TYR A 19 23.09 -40.24 -7.43
C TYR A 19 23.45 -38.87 -8.04
N GLY A 20 24.35 -38.84 -9.03
CA GLY A 20 24.75 -37.59 -9.73
C GLY A 20 25.25 -36.49 -8.80
N GLY A 21 25.98 -36.85 -7.74
CA GLY A 21 26.48 -35.90 -6.73
C GLY A 21 25.45 -35.39 -5.71
N ARG A 22 24.15 -35.69 -5.88
CA ARG A 22 23.05 -35.24 -5.00
C ARG A 22 22.54 -36.37 -4.10
N THR A 23 22.05 -36.01 -2.91
CA THR A 23 21.43 -36.96 -1.97
C THR A 23 19.91 -36.84 -2.02
N PHE A 24 19.23 -37.97 -2.12
CA PHE A 24 17.77 -38.07 -2.16
C PHE A 24 17.27 -38.76 -0.89
N LYS A 25 16.15 -38.28 -0.34
CA LYS A 25 15.44 -38.89 0.79
C LYS A 25 13.95 -38.97 0.46
N ARG A 26 13.36 -40.16 0.49
CA ARG A 26 11.94 -40.38 0.10
C ARG A 26 11.26 -41.32 1.09
N SER A 27 9.99 -41.04 1.39
CA SER A 27 9.15 -41.92 2.22
C SER A 27 8.75 -43.15 1.41
N LEU A 28 8.84 -44.33 2.01
CA LEU A 28 8.36 -45.59 1.44
C LEU A 28 6.86 -45.81 1.69
N LYS A 29 6.20 -44.89 2.41
CA LYS A 29 4.78 -44.96 2.78
C LYS A 29 4.37 -46.28 3.43
N THR A 30 5.30 -46.96 4.09
CA THR A 30 5.06 -48.24 4.77
C THR A 30 5.72 -48.24 6.15
N SER A 31 5.06 -48.89 7.11
CA SER A 31 5.57 -49.20 8.45
C SER A 31 6.09 -50.65 8.54
N ASP A 32 6.01 -51.43 7.45
CA ASP A 32 6.50 -52.81 7.39
C ASP A 32 7.99 -52.82 7.04
N LEU A 33 8.81 -53.31 7.99
CA LEU A 33 10.26 -53.39 7.86
C LEU A 33 10.70 -54.34 6.74
N LYS A 34 9.98 -55.45 6.50
CA LYS A 34 10.32 -56.41 5.45
C LYS A 34 10.12 -55.78 4.07
N ARG A 35 8.99 -55.11 3.88
CA ARG A 35 8.68 -54.36 2.64
C ARG A 35 9.64 -53.18 2.43
N ALA A 36 10.02 -52.51 3.51
CA ALA A 36 10.97 -51.39 3.46
C ALA A 36 12.37 -51.86 3.03
N ARG A 37 12.89 -52.94 3.63
CA ARG A 37 14.18 -53.55 3.24
C ARG A 37 14.17 -54.04 1.79
N GLY A 38 13.08 -54.66 1.34
CA GLY A 38 12.94 -55.08 -0.06
C GLY A 38 13.04 -53.91 -1.04
N THR A 39 12.49 -52.74 -0.70
CA THR A 39 12.61 -51.54 -1.54
C THR A 39 14.03 -50.97 -1.57
N VAL A 40 14.75 -51.00 -0.44
CA VAL A 40 16.16 -50.57 -0.40
C VAL A 40 17.04 -51.44 -1.30
N ALA A 41 16.84 -52.76 -1.28
CA ALA A 41 17.58 -53.68 -2.13
C ALA A 41 17.39 -53.36 -3.63
N ARG A 42 16.14 -53.10 -4.06
CA ARG A 42 15.86 -52.72 -5.46
C ARG A 42 16.44 -51.36 -5.86
N VAL A 43 16.45 -50.39 -4.94
CA VAL A 43 17.11 -49.09 -5.17
C VAL A 43 18.62 -49.30 -5.37
N ASP A 44 19.25 -50.14 -4.56
CA ASP A 44 20.68 -50.43 -4.71
C ASP A 44 21.01 -51.17 -6.00
N GLU A 45 20.17 -52.11 -6.40
CA GLU A 45 20.29 -52.80 -7.69
C GLU A 45 20.17 -51.82 -8.85
N THR A 46 19.17 -50.95 -8.83
CA THR A 46 18.97 -49.92 -9.87
C THR A 46 20.15 -48.95 -9.96
N LEU A 47 20.70 -48.54 -8.81
CA LEU A 47 21.92 -47.71 -8.76
C LEU A 47 23.14 -48.43 -9.34
N ALA A 48 23.30 -49.73 -9.06
CA ALA A 48 24.37 -50.53 -9.61
C ALA A 48 24.25 -50.65 -11.14
N LEU A 49 23.04 -50.87 -11.66
CA LEU A 49 22.76 -50.91 -13.09
C LEU A 49 23.10 -49.57 -13.77
N LEU A 50 22.70 -48.44 -13.18
CA LEU A 50 23.04 -47.09 -13.68
C LEU A 50 24.56 -46.84 -13.65
N HIS A 51 25.26 -47.22 -12.59
CA HIS A 51 26.72 -47.05 -12.50
C HIS A 51 27.47 -47.94 -13.48
N SER A 52 26.97 -49.15 -13.75
CA SER A 52 27.57 -50.08 -14.72
C SER A 52 27.25 -49.73 -16.18
N GLY A 53 26.37 -48.74 -16.43
CA GLY A 53 25.92 -48.37 -17.77
C GLY A 53 24.91 -49.34 -18.40
N ARG A 54 24.47 -50.39 -17.67
CA ARG A 54 23.44 -51.34 -18.14
C ARG A 54 22.02 -50.77 -18.12
N LEU A 55 21.83 -49.67 -17.38
CA LEU A 55 20.61 -48.87 -17.38
C LEU A 55 21.02 -47.42 -17.66
N GLU A 56 20.32 -46.77 -18.58
CA GLU A 56 20.53 -45.35 -18.88
C GLU A 56 19.43 -44.49 -18.25
N MET A 57 19.81 -43.36 -17.67
CA MET A 57 18.87 -42.38 -17.11
C MET A 57 18.34 -41.48 -18.24
N PRO A 58 17.02 -41.42 -18.49
CA PRO A 58 16.46 -40.50 -19.47
C PRO A 58 16.76 -39.03 -19.09
N VAL A 59 16.98 -38.19 -20.10
CA VAL A 59 17.34 -36.76 -19.92
C VAL A 59 16.24 -35.96 -19.20
N ASP A 60 14.99 -36.41 -19.31
CA ASP A 60 13.79 -35.76 -18.79
C ASP A 60 13.26 -36.36 -17.47
N ALA A 61 13.87 -37.43 -16.95
CA ALA A 61 13.39 -38.13 -15.76
C ALA A 61 13.86 -37.48 -14.45
N ASP A 62 12.98 -37.42 -13.43
CA ASP A 62 13.41 -37.15 -12.05
C ASP A 62 14.19 -38.37 -11.52
N PRO A 63 15.48 -38.21 -11.15
CA PRO A 63 16.31 -39.35 -10.76
C PRO A 63 15.78 -40.11 -9.55
N ALA A 64 15.11 -39.44 -8.61
CA ALA A 64 14.59 -40.11 -7.43
C ALA A 64 13.38 -40.98 -7.77
N VAL A 65 12.51 -40.48 -8.64
CA VAL A 65 11.33 -41.20 -9.10
C VAL A 65 11.74 -42.42 -9.93
N PHE A 66 12.64 -42.23 -10.89
CA PHE A 66 13.13 -43.29 -11.78
C PHE A 66 13.85 -44.42 -11.04
N ILE A 67 14.67 -44.07 -10.04
CA ILE A 67 15.40 -45.08 -9.24
C ILE A 67 14.45 -45.84 -8.30
N LEU A 68 13.40 -45.19 -7.80
CA LEU A 68 12.40 -45.84 -6.93
C LEU A 68 11.38 -46.70 -7.68
N SER A 69 11.26 -46.51 -8.99
CA SER A 69 10.38 -47.27 -9.88
C SER A 69 11.10 -48.43 -10.57
N ASP A 70 12.26 -48.85 -10.07
CA ASP A 70 13.09 -49.93 -10.63
C ASP A 70 13.47 -49.66 -12.11
N GLY A 71 13.76 -48.39 -12.44
CA GLY A 71 14.13 -47.98 -13.81
C GLY A 71 12.95 -47.86 -14.78
N LYS A 72 11.71 -47.94 -14.29
CA LYS A 72 10.52 -47.71 -15.12
C LYS A 72 10.28 -46.21 -15.27
N ARG A 73 9.91 -45.77 -16.48
CA ARG A 73 9.25 -44.47 -16.69
C ARG A 73 7.91 -44.49 -15.97
N THR A 74 7.90 -44.09 -14.70
CA THR A 74 6.67 -43.73 -14.02
C THR A 74 6.36 -42.30 -14.40
N ASP A 75 5.80 -42.12 -15.59
CA ASP A 75 4.97 -40.98 -15.91
C ASP A 75 3.67 -41.12 -15.13
N GLN A 76 3.74 -41.15 -13.78
CA GLN A 76 2.64 -40.64 -13.00
C GLN A 76 2.70 -39.13 -13.20
N VAL A 77 2.14 -38.70 -14.32
CA VAL A 77 1.64 -37.34 -14.50
C VAL A 77 0.68 -37.14 -13.33
N VAL A 78 1.18 -36.54 -12.26
CA VAL A 78 0.28 -35.93 -11.28
C VAL A 78 -0.40 -34.84 -12.10
N GLU A 79 -1.59 -35.13 -12.62
CA GLU A 79 -2.47 -34.12 -13.20
C GLU A 79 -2.72 -33.09 -12.11
N ARG A 80 -1.86 -32.08 -12.04
CA ARG A 80 -2.09 -30.96 -11.17
C ARG A 80 -3.29 -30.23 -11.74
N PRO A 81 -4.34 -29.97 -10.93
CA PRO A 81 -5.51 -29.28 -11.41
C PRO A 81 -5.10 -27.99 -12.12
N VAL A 82 -5.50 -27.86 -13.38
CA VAL A 82 -5.19 -26.68 -14.19
C VAL A 82 -6.14 -25.58 -13.76
N HIS A 83 -5.67 -24.72 -12.86
CA HIS A 83 -6.47 -23.61 -12.36
C HIS A 83 -6.45 -22.42 -13.31
N SER A 84 -7.61 -21.79 -13.47
CA SER A 84 -7.74 -20.49 -14.13
C SER A 84 -7.40 -19.33 -13.19
N LEU A 85 -7.20 -18.15 -13.77
CA LEU A 85 -7.10 -16.90 -13.02
C LEU A 85 -8.36 -16.63 -12.18
N GLY A 86 -9.52 -17.06 -12.67
CA GLY A 86 -10.78 -17.04 -11.94
C GLY A 86 -10.73 -17.85 -10.66
N ASP A 87 -10.30 -19.10 -10.76
CA ASP A 87 -10.25 -20.03 -9.63
C ASP A 87 -9.32 -19.52 -8.53
N LEU A 88 -8.14 -19.02 -8.92
CA LEU A 88 -7.20 -18.42 -7.98
C LEU A 88 -7.81 -17.24 -7.21
N PHE A 89 -8.49 -16.33 -7.91
CA PHE A 89 -9.07 -15.14 -7.30
C PHE A 89 -10.26 -15.47 -6.41
N ASP A 90 -11.09 -16.42 -6.82
CA ASP A 90 -12.25 -16.86 -6.04
C ASP A 90 -11.80 -17.59 -4.76
N ALA A 91 -10.85 -18.52 -4.86
CA ALA A 91 -10.28 -19.19 -3.70
C ALA A 91 -9.61 -18.20 -2.73
N TYR A 92 -8.86 -17.23 -3.26
CA TYR A 92 -8.24 -16.18 -2.44
C TYR A 92 -9.26 -15.29 -1.73
N ARG A 93 -10.44 -15.04 -2.33
CA ARG A 93 -11.53 -14.31 -1.68
C ARG A 93 -12.17 -15.15 -0.58
N GLN A 94 -12.45 -16.42 -0.83
CA GLN A 94 -13.10 -17.33 0.12
C GLN A 94 -12.23 -17.57 1.36
N GLN A 95 -10.91 -17.74 1.18
CA GLN A 95 -9.98 -17.96 2.28
C GLN A 95 -9.46 -16.67 2.93
N ARG A 96 -10.04 -15.51 2.58
CA ARG A 96 -9.66 -14.23 3.18
C ARG A 96 -10.15 -14.17 4.62
N ILE A 97 -9.21 -14.09 5.56
CA ILE A 97 -9.52 -13.92 6.98
C ILE A 97 -10.09 -12.50 7.21
N PRO A 98 -11.33 -12.37 7.74
CA PRO A 98 -11.92 -11.07 8.07
C PRO A 98 -11.07 -10.31 9.09
N GLY A 99 -10.99 -8.98 8.95
CA GLY A 99 -10.26 -8.11 9.89
C GLY A 99 -8.75 -7.99 9.68
N VAL A 100 -8.10 -8.89 8.93
CA VAL A 100 -6.65 -8.81 8.63
C VAL A 100 -6.30 -7.61 7.75
N LYS A 101 -7.21 -7.23 6.84
CA LYS A 101 -7.04 -6.08 5.94
C LYS A 101 -8.11 -5.03 6.18
N GLU A 102 -7.71 -3.76 6.13
CA GLU A 102 -8.63 -2.63 6.13
C GLU A 102 -9.63 -2.72 4.96
N ALA A 103 -10.88 -2.34 5.20
CA ALA A 103 -11.96 -2.43 4.21
C ALA A 103 -11.64 -1.70 2.89
N ASN A 104 -10.91 -0.58 2.95
CA ASN A 104 -10.50 0.14 1.74
C ASN A 104 -9.42 -0.63 0.94
N THR A 105 -8.53 -1.36 1.61
CA THR A 105 -7.54 -2.23 0.97
C THR A 105 -8.25 -3.38 0.26
N VAL A 106 -9.21 -4.03 0.93
CA VAL A 106 -10.06 -5.06 0.33
C VAL A 106 -10.77 -4.54 -0.92
N LYS A 107 -11.46 -3.40 -0.84
CA LYS A 107 -12.12 -2.78 -2.00
C LYS A 107 -11.15 -2.48 -3.16
N THR A 108 -9.91 -2.09 -2.84
CA THR A 108 -8.87 -1.83 -3.84
C THR A 108 -8.42 -3.12 -4.51
N GLU A 109 -8.21 -4.19 -3.75
CA GLU A 109 -7.87 -5.52 -4.30
C GLU A 109 -8.99 -6.06 -5.20
N GLU A 110 -10.26 -5.91 -4.81
CA GLU A 110 -11.40 -6.29 -5.66
C GLU A 110 -11.46 -5.50 -6.97
N LEU A 111 -11.13 -4.21 -6.95
CA LEU A 111 -11.02 -3.41 -8.16
C LEU A 111 -9.88 -3.93 -9.06
N HIS A 112 -8.71 -4.21 -8.49
CA HIS A 112 -7.56 -4.72 -9.25
C HIS A 112 -7.87 -6.09 -9.87
N MET A 113 -8.46 -7.01 -9.11
CA MET A 113 -8.86 -8.34 -9.60
C MET A 113 -9.83 -8.24 -10.77
N ARG A 114 -10.80 -7.31 -10.73
CA ARG A 114 -11.72 -7.07 -11.86
C ARG A 114 -10.99 -6.57 -13.11
N HIS A 115 -10.02 -5.67 -12.97
CA HIS A 115 -9.23 -5.20 -14.12
C HIS A 115 -8.39 -6.32 -14.73
N LEU A 116 -7.73 -7.11 -13.88
CA LEU A 116 -6.94 -8.28 -14.28
C LEU A 116 -7.82 -9.31 -15.00
N GLN A 117 -8.95 -9.70 -14.43
CA GLN A 117 -9.89 -10.65 -15.05
C GLN A 117 -10.49 -10.15 -16.36
N ARG A 118 -10.75 -8.84 -16.48
CA ARG A 118 -11.29 -8.25 -17.71
C ARG A 118 -10.29 -8.30 -18.87
N ILE A 119 -9.00 -8.09 -18.59
CA ILE A 119 -7.98 -8.00 -19.65
C ILE A 119 -7.32 -9.35 -19.91
N LEU A 120 -6.85 -10.03 -18.85
CA LEU A 120 -6.21 -11.34 -18.97
C LEU A 120 -7.21 -12.47 -19.21
N LYS A 121 -8.52 -12.18 -19.10
CA LYS A 121 -9.65 -13.12 -19.14
C LYS A 121 -9.67 -14.05 -17.92
N ARG A 122 -10.85 -14.18 -17.33
CA ARG A 122 -11.08 -15.02 -16.15
C ARG A 122 -10.73 -16.50 -16.39
N ALA A 123 -11.02 -17.01 -17.58
CA ALA A 123 -10.79 -18.42 -17.97
C ALA A 123 -9.34 -18.76 -18.31
N THR A 124 -8.42 -17.78 -18.34
CA THR A 124 -7.03 -18.04 -18.70
C THR A 124 -6.34 -18.86 -17.63
N PHE A 125 -5.75 -19.99 -18.03
CA PHE A 125 -4.98 -20.86 -17.16
C PHE A 125 -3.74 -20.16 -16.61
N LEU A 126 -3.46 -20.35 -15.32
CA LEU A 126 -2.35 -19.67 -14.65
C LEU A 126 -0.99 -19.98 -15.31
N GLN A 127 -0.80 -21.22 -15.78
CA GLN A 127 0.41 -21.69 -16.46
C GLN A 127 0.63 -20.96 -17.79
N ALA A 128 -0.43 -20.55 -18.48
CA ALA A 128 -0.37 -19.88 -19.77
C ALA A 128 0.03 -18.41 -19.67
N ILE A 129 -0.15 -17.76 -18.51
CA ILE A 129 0.16 -16.32 -18.33
C ILE A 129 1.67 -16.12 -18.28
N LYS A 130 2.23 -15.46 -19.29
CA LYS A 130 3.66 -15.14 -19.41
C LYS A 130 3.93 -13.66 -19.13
N SER A 131 5.20 -13.28 -19.12
CA SER A 131 5.62 -11.88 -18.94
C SER A 131 5.06 -10.99 -20.06
N ASP A 132 4.98 -11.50 -21.29
CA ASP A 132 4.46 -10.76 -22.45
C ASP A 132 2.97 -10.45 -22.31
N ASP A 133 2.17 -11.36 -21.74
CA ASP A 133 0.76 -11.11 -21.44
C ASP A 133 0.59 -9.99 -20.40
N LEU A 134 1.47 -9.97 -19.40
CA LEU A 134 1.48 -8.90 -18.40
C LEU A 134 2.03 -7.59 -18.96
N GLN A 135 2.95 -7.62 -19.92
CA GLN A 135 3.40 -6.43 -20.63
C GLN A 135 2.28 -5.87 -21.51
N ALA A 136 1.53 -6.73 -22.21
CA ALA A 136 0.33 -6.36 -22.96
C ALA A 136 -0.75 -5.79 -22.03
N TYR A 137 -0.92 -6.37 -20.84
CA TYR A 137 -1.79 -5.81 -19.79
C TYR A 137 -1.36 -4.39 -19.40
N VAL A 138 -0.06 -4.16 -19.17
CA VAL A 138 0.47 -2.82 -18.85
C VAL A 138 0.15 -1.83 -19.96
N SER A 139 0.49 -2.15 -21.20
CA SER A 139 0.26 -1.29 -22.36
C SER A 139 -1.23 -0.95 -22.52
N LYS A 140 -2.12 -1.94 -22.40
CA LYS A 140 -3.56 -1.73 -22.47
C LYS A 140 -4.09 -0.87 -21.31
N ARG A 141 -3.63 -1.10 -20.08
CA ARG A 141 -4.07 -0.30 -18.94
C ARG A 141 -3.61 1.15 -19.04
N LEU A 142 -2.41 1.40 -19.56
CA LEU A 142 -1.88 2.76 -19.75
C LEU A 142 -2.62 3.55 -20.84
N SER A 143 -3.17 2.87 -21.86
CA SER A 143 -3.98 3.52 -22.91
C SER A 143 -5.42 3.81 -22.48
N GLU A 144 -5.94 3.14 -21.45
CA GLU A 144 -7.29 3.36 -20.93
C GLU A 144 -7.43 4.73 -20.25
N LYS A 145 -8.63 5.32 -20.37
CA LYS A 145 -8.97 6.61 -19.78
C LYS A 145 -9.75 6.45 -18.47
N CYS A 146 -9.43 7.27 -17.48
CA CYS A 146 -10.20 7.52 -16.28
C CYS A 146 -10.66 8.99 -16.28
N GLY A 147 -11.90 9.21 -16.72
CA GLY A 147 -12.40 10.55 -17.02
C GLY A 147 -11.61 11.16 -18.19
N ARG A 148 -11.00 12.33 -17.98
CA ARG A 148 -10.24 13.05 -19.02
C ARG A 148 -8.75 12.67 -19.10
N ARG A 149 -8.28 11.70 -18.30
CA ARG A 149 -6.84 11.35 -18.25
C ARG A 149 -6.62 9.89 -18.52
N THR A 150 -5.45 9.57 -19.05
CA THR A 150 -4.94 8.20 -19.08
C THR A 150 -4.61 7.73 -17.66
N ILE A 151 -4.56 6.41 -17.49
CA ILE A 151 -4.24 5.79 -16.22
C ILE A 151 -2.76 5.97 -15.91
N ALA A 152 -2.45 6.47 -14.72
CA ALA A 152 -1.08 6.63 -14.27
C ALA A 152 -0.38 5.26 -14.10
N ALA A 153 0.90 5.20 -14.47
CA ALA A 153 1.70 3.98 -14.35
C ALA A 153 1.84 3.46 -12.90
N GLU A 154 1.66 4.31 -11.88
CA GLU A 154 1.58 3.88 -10.47
C GLU A 154 0.33 3.06 -10.17
N THR A 155 -0.80 3.37 -10.80
CA THR A 155 -2.03 2.60 -10.67
C THR A 155 -1.83 1.20 -11.20
N VAL A 156 -1.23 1.06 -12.39
CA VAL A 156 -0.94 -0.25 -13.00
C VAL A 156 0.07 -1.05 -12.18
N ARG A 157 1.14 -0.41 -11.66
CA ARG A 157 2.08 -1.07 -10.74
C ARG A 157 1.39 -1.61 -9.48
N LYS A 158 0.41 -0.89 -8.94
CA LYS A 158 -0.39 -1.37 -7.78
C LYS A 158 -1.28 -2.55 -8.12
N GLU A 159 -1.90 -2.55 -9.30
CA GLU A 159 -2.68 -3.69 -9.80
C GLU A 159 -1.82 -4.95 -9.89
N LEU A 160 -0.62 -4.84 -10.47
CA LEU A 160 0.34 -5.95 -10.58
C LEU A 160 0.97 -6.35 -9.25
N ALA A 161 1.14 -5.41 -8.32
CA ALA A 161 1.54 -5.74 -6.95
C ALA A 161 0.46 -6.58 -6.24
N THR A 162 -0.82 -6.28 -6.45
CA THR A 162 -1.92 -7.13 -5.96
C THR A 162 -1.89 -8.50 -6.63
N LEU A 163 -1.70 -8.57 -7.95
CA LEU A 163 -1.53 -9.86 -8.65
C LEU A 163 -0.41 -10.68 -8.01
N ARG A 164 0.77 -10.08 -7.79
CA ARG A 164 1.92 -10.76 -7.18
C ARG A 164 1.60 -11.30 -5.78
N VAL A 165 0.89 -10.54 -4.94
CA VAL A 165 0.49 -10.98 -3.61
C VAL A 165 -0.44 -12.20 -3.69
N ILE A 166 -1.44 -12.16 -4.56
CA ILE A 166 -2.40 -13.25 -4.75
C ILE A 166 -1.72 -14.48 -5.38
N TRP A 167 -0.84 -14.26 -6.34
CA TRP A 167 -0.07 -15.33 -7.00
C TRP A 167 0.85 -16.06 -6.02
N ASN A 168 1.59 -15.31 -5.18
CA ASN A 168 2.42 -15.91 -4.12
C ASN A 168 1.58 -16.64 -3.05
N TRP A 169 0.34 -16.21 -2.83
CA TRP A 169 -0.61 -16.98 -2.04
C TRP A 169 -0.99 -18.27 -2.76
N GLY A 170 -1.30 -18.22 -4.05
CA GLY A 170 -1.58 -19.38 -4.90
C GLY A 170 -0.45 -20.40 -4.92
N VAL A 171 0.81 -19.96 -4.96
CA VAL A 171 1.99 -20.85 -4.87
C VAL A 171 2.02 -21.65 -3.58
N ARG A 172 1.68 -21.01 -2.45
CA ARG A 172 1.64 -21.67 -1.14
C ARG A 172 0.45 -22.62 -0.97
N HIS A 173 -0.57 -22.50 -1.81
CA HIS A 173 -1.78 -23.34 -1.81
C HIS A 173 -1.82 -24.24 -3.05
N GLU A 174 -0.67 -24.46 -3.70
CA GLU A 174 -0.49 -25.41 -4.80
C GLU A 174 -1.33 -25.14 -6.07
N PHE A 175 -1.85 -23.92 -6.23
CA PHE A 175 -2.53 -23.50 -7.47
C PHE A 175 -1.57 -23.36 -8.66
N ILE A 176 -0.30 -23.05 -8.38
CA ILE A 176 0.78 -22.85 -9.34
C ILE A 176 2.12 -23.03 -8.65
N ASP A 177 3.17 -23.45 -9.35
CA ASP A 177 4.48 -23.78 -8.77
C ASP A 177 5.61 -22.80 -9.14
N ARG A 178 5.28 -21.75 -9.88
CA ARG A 178 6.23 -20.72 -10.33
C ARG A 178 5.87 -19.33 -9.81
N PRO A 179 6.86 -18.44 -9.62
CA PRO A 179 6.60 -17.06 -9.22
C PRO A 179 5.79 -16.29 -10.27
N ALA A 180 5.13 -15.21 -9.83
CA ALA A 180 4.39 -14.34 -10.71
C ALA A 180 5.30 -13.75 -11.80
N PRO A 181 4.90 -13.76 -13.09
CA PRO A 181 5.73 -13.29 -14.20
C PRO A 181 5.74 -11.76 -14.33
N VAL A 182 5.92 -11.05 -13.21
CA VAL A 182 5.85 -9.58 -13.09
C VAL A 182 7.23 -8.90 -13.08
N VAL A 183 8.31 -9.67 -13.19
CA VAL A 183 9.69 -9.17 -13.21
C VAL A 183 10.04 -8.69 -14.62
N GLY A 184 10.76 -7.58 -14.74
CA GLY A 184 11.21 -7.05 -16.03
C GLY A 184 10.15 -6.25 -16.81
N LEU A 185 8.94 -6.08 -16.26
CA LEU A 185 7.89 -5.29 -16.92
C LEU A 185 8.31 -3.82 -17.08
N GLN A 186 8.16 -3.32 -18.29
CA GLN A 186 8.52 -1.96 -18.68
C GLN A 186 7.37 -1.00 -18.41
N PHE A 187 7.71 0.15 -17.83
CA PHE A 187 6.78 1.24 -17.57
C PHE A 187 7.40 2.57 -18.01
N PRO A 188 6.57 3.57 -18.38
CA PRO A 188 7.04 4.93 -18.54
C PRO A 188 7.82 5.40 -17.32
N LYS A 189 8.90 6.14 -17.58
CA LYS A 189 9.65 6.85 -16.54
C LYS A 189 8.72 7.84 -15.84
N ARG A 190 9.05 8.14 -14.59
CA ARG A 190 8.32 9.12 -13.80
C ARG A 190 9.17 10.36 -13.67
N ASP A 191 8.53 11.50 -13.83
CA ASP A 191 9.10 12.75 -13.38
C ASP A 191 9.12 12.76 -11.85
N GLU A 192 10.18 13.33 -11.30
CA GLU A 192 10.23 13.64 -9.89
C GLU A 192 9.15 14.68 -9.57
N ARG A 193 8.58 14.61 -8.36
CA ARG A 193 7.62 15.63 -7.95
C ARG A 193 8.37 16.94 -7.72
N HIS A 194 7.74 18.06 -8.08
CA HIS A 194 8.28 19.35 -7.71
C HIS A 194 8.48 19.43 -6.19
N PRO A 195 9.60 20.05 -5.74
CA PRO A 195 9.80 20.34 -4.33
C PRO A 195 8.67 21.23 -3.82
N TYR A 196 8.37 21.15 -2.52
CA TYR A 196 7.39 22.05 -1.92
C TYR A 196 7.82 23.51 -2.06
N ARG A 197 6.89 24.36 -2.46
CA ARG A 197 7.11 25.80 -2.72
C ARG A 197 6.04 26.66 -2.07
N THR A 198 6.40 27.90 -1.76
CA THR A 198 5.46 28.93 -1.29
C THR A 198 4.59 29.44 -2.45
N TRP A 199 3.55 30.19 -2.10
CA TRP A 199 2.71 30.87 -3.08
C TRP A 199 3.50 31.85 -3.96
N ASP A 200 4.39 32.62 -3.33
CA ASP A 200 5.20 33.63 -4.01
C ASP A 200 6.20 32.99 -4.97
N GLU A 201 6.85 31.89 -4.56
CA GLU A 201 7.74 31.14 -5.44
C GLU A 201 7.01 30.59 -6.67
N ILE A 202 5.81 30.03 -6.49
CA ILE A 202 4.99 29.53 -7.60
C ILE A 202 4.59 30.69 -8.51
N THR A 203 4.12 31.79 -7.94
CA THR A 203 3.69 32.97 -8.71
C THR A 203 4.85 33.58 -9.49
N ALA A 204 6.04 33.67 -8.88
CA ALA A 204 7.26 34.13 -9.54
C ALA A 204 7.70 33.20 -10.68
N ILE A 205 7.54 31.88 -10.53
CA ILE A 205 7.79 30.92 -11.64
C ILE A 205 6.82 31.19 -12.80
N LEU A 206 5.53 31.34 -12.51
CA LEU A 206 4.50 31.57 -13.52
C LEU A 206 4.67 32.91 -14.24
N ALA A 207 5.20 33.93 -13.56
CA ALA A 207 5.49 35.23 -14.16
C ALA A 207 6.67 35.22 -15.16
N ARG A 208 7.59 34.24 -15.06
CA ARG A 208 8.82 34.19 -15.86
C ARG A 208 8.68 33.59 -17.26
N GLY A 209 7.53 33.02 -17.64
CA GLY A 209 7.38 32.49 -19.00
C GLY A 209 6.19 31.56 -19.21
N SER A 210 6.17 30.92 -20.39
CA SER A 210 5.09 30.06 -20.88
C SER A 210 5.09 28.68 -20.22
N VAL A 211 4.51 28.58 -19.02
CA VAL A 211 4.29 27.31 -18.33
C VAL A 211 3.05 26.61 -18.89
N SER A 212 3.15 25.32 -19.22
CA SER A 212 1.98 24.56 -19.69
C SER A 212 0.92 24.40 -18.61
N THR A 213 -0.33 24.15 -18.99
CA THR A 213 -1.43 23.92 -18.01
C THR A 213 -1.20 22.72 -17.09
N ILE A 214 -0.39 21.74 -17.54
CA ILE A 214 -0.02 20.56 -16.74
C ILE A 214 1.03 20.95 -15.69
N GLU A 215 2.05 21.70 -16.09
CA GLU A 215 3.11 22.18 -15.18
C GLU A 215 2.56 23.18 -14.16
N GLU A 216 1.70 24.13 -14.57
CA GLU A 216 1.06 25.07 -13.62
C GLU A 216 0.33 24.29 -12.53
N ARG A 217 -0.41 23.25 -12.94
CA ARG A 217 -1.12 22.38 -12.01
C ARG A 217 -0.16 21.63 -11.09
N GLN A 218 0.95 21.09 -11.60
CA GLN A 218 1.93 20.38 -10.79
C GLN A 218 2.61 21.31 -9.77
N LEU A 219 2.90 22.56 -10.16
CA LEU A 219 3.38 23.60 -9.24
C LEU A 219 2.39 23.83 -8.10
N TRP A 220 1.10 24.05 -8.41
CA TRP A 220 0.06 24.19 -7.38
C TRP A 220 -0.18 22.91 -6.55
N GLU A 221 0.14 21.72 -7.07
CA GLU A 221 0.12 20.46 -6.29
C GLU A 221 1.30 20.36 -5.30
N SER A 222 2.38 21.11 -5.53
CA SER A 222 3.53 21.29 -4.62
C SER A 222 3.43 22.53 -3.71
N LEU A 223 2.31 23.25 -3.71
CA LEU A 223 2.11 24.38 -2.81
C LEU A 223 2.11 23.92 -1.34
N TYR A 224 2.85 24.64 -0.49
CA TYR A 224 2.58 24.72 0.94
C TYR A 224 2.30 26.17 1.32
N LEU A 225 1.46 26.35 2.33
CA LEU A 225 1.09 27.66 2.86
C LEU A 225 2.05 28.06 3.98
N THR A 226 2.48 29.32 3.99
CA THR A 226 3.15 29.95 5.13
C THR A 226 2.23 30.00 6.35
N ARG A 227 2.75 30.36 7.52
CA ARG A 227 1.93 30.48 8.76
C ARG A 227 0.84 31.52 8.61
N GLU A 228 1.18 32.63 7.98
CA GLU A 228 0.32 33.77 7.71
C GLU A 228 -0.80 33.35 6.74
N GLU A 229 -0.46 32.67 5.64
CA GLU A 229 -1.45 32.18 4.67
C GLU A 229 -2.35 31.08 5.25
N VAL A 230 -1.83 30.22 6.14
CA VAL A 230 -2.67 29.29 6.90
C VAL A 230 -3.70 30.07 7.69
N HIS A 231 -3.28 31.08 8.47
CA HIS A 231 -4.19 31.90 9.25
C HIS A 231 -5.23 32.62 8.37
N GLU A 232 -4.81 33.29 7.30
CA GLU A 232 -5.72 33.98 6.37
C GLU A 232 -6.76 33.02 5.75
N SER A 233 -6.34 31.81 5.38
CA SER A 233 -7.24 30.81 4.79
C SER A 233 -8.28 30.29 5.80
N LEU A 234 -7.90 30.17 7.09
CA LEU A 234 -8.82 29.81 8.17
C LEU A 234 -9.80 30.95 8.46
N GLU A 235 -9.33 32.21 8.50
CA GLU A 235 -10.20 33.37 8.70
C GLU A 235 -11.15 33.60 7.52
N TYR A 236 -10.70 33.35 6.29
CA TYR A 236 -11.59 33.31 5.14
C TYR A 236 -12.68 32.24 5.32
N ALA A 237 -12.29 31.02 5.72
CA ALA A 237 -13.24 29.95 5.98
C ALA A 237 -14.21 30.30 7.12
N ARG A 238 -13.77 30.97 8.19
CA ARG A 238 -14.63 31.45 9.29
C ARG A 238 -15.77 32.33 8.77
N ARG A 239 -15.49 33.23 7.82
CA ARG A 239 -16.49 34.16 7.26
C ARG A 239 -17.47 33.51 6.29
N VAL A 240 -17.02 32.57 5.46
CA VAL A 240 -17.81 32.09 4.30
C VAL A 240 -18.29 30.64 4.41
N ALA A 241 -17.80 29.87 5.39
CA ALA A 241 -18.16 28.45 5.52
C ALA A 241 -19.65 28.29 5.85
N ARG A 242 -20.36 27.56 4.98
CA ARG A 242 -21.81 27.32 5.14
C ARG A 242 -22.16 26.30 6.23
N HIS A 243 -21.19 25.50 6.69
CA HIS A 243 -21.44 24.48 7.71
C HIS A 243 -20.49 24.66 8.89
N PRO A 244 -21.01 24.63 10.13
CA PRO A 244 -20.23 24.83 11.36
C PRO A 244 -19.00 23.93 11.50
N PHE A 245 -19.07 22.68 11.03
CA PHE A 245 -17.96 21.72 11.17
C PHE A 245 -16.72 22.07 10.31
N ILE A 246 -16.82 22.99 9.35
CA ILE A 246 -15.75 23.23 8.36
C ILE A 246 -14.54 23.90 8.99
N LEU A 247 -14.74 25.01 9.69
CA LEU A 247 -13.67 25.75 10.37
C LEU A 247 -12.90 24.90 11.40
N PRO A 248 -13.56 24.20 12.35
CA PRO A 248 -12.84 23.38 13.32
C PRO A 248 -12.13 22.21 12.64
N LEU A 249 -12.68 21.61 11.58
CA LEU A 249 -12.00 20.55 10.84
C LEU A 249 -10.75 21.05 10.09
N LEU A 250 -10.83 22.23 9.46
CA LEU A 250 -9.67 22.86 8.81
C LEU A 250 -8.58 23.19 9.82
N SER A 251 -8.98 23.85 10.92
CA SER A 251 -8.07 24.25 12.01
C SER A 251 -7.40 23.03 12.64
N PHE A 252 -8.15 21.95 12.87
CA PHE A 252 -7.60 20.71 13.41
C PHE A 252 -6.50 20.15 12.52
N VAL A 253 -6.73 20.04 11.20
CA VAL A 253 -5.70 19.53 10.27
C VAL A 253 -4.52 20.50 10.16
N ALA A 254 -4.77 21.80 10.16
CA ALA A 254 -3.74 22.84 10.04
C ALA A 254 -2.79 22.89 11.25
N HIS A 255 -3.33 22.74 12.46
CA HIS A 255 -2.57 22.89 13.70
C HIS A 255 -2.01 21.58 14.26
N THR A 256 -2.42 20.41 13.74
CA THR A 256 -1.91 19.10 14.20
C THR A 256 -1.17 18.31 13.12
N GLY A 257 -1.24 18.75 11.85
CA GLY A 257 -0.64 18.03 10.73
C GLY A 257 -1.24 16.64 10.47
N VAL A 258 -2.36 16.27 11.09
CA VAL A 258 -2.96 14.93 10.93
C VAL A 258 -3.43 14.67 9.48
N ARG A 259 -3.57 13.40 9.10
CA ARG A 259 -4.27 13.07 7.85
C ARG A 259 -5.76 13.38 8.03
N ILE A 260 -6.44 13.80 6.96
CA ILE A 260 -7.90 14.01 7.02
C ILE A 260 -8.66 12.78 7.54
N SER A 261 -8.23 11.57 7.18
CA SER A 261 -8.84 10.34 7.69
C SER A 261 -8.63 10.13 9.19
N GLU A 262 -7.60 10.73 9.80
CA GLU A 262 -7.35 10.72 11.24
C GLU A 262 -8.28 11.74 11.92
N ALA A 263 -8.36 12.97 11.40
CA ALA A 263 -9.32 13.96 11.87
C ALA A 263 -10.77 13.43 11.84
N LEU A 264 -11.22 12.86 10.72
CA LEU A 264 -12.59 12.33 10.60
C LEU A 264 -12.89 11.08 11.45
N ARG A 265 -11.87 10.47 12.06
CA ARG A 265 -12.03 9.34 13.00
C ARG A 265 -11.84 9.75 14.47
N SER A 266 -11.45 11.00 14.73
CA SER A 266 -11.31 11.50 16.09
C SER A 266 -12.66 11.50 16.80
N ARG A 267 -12.59 11.24 18.10
CA ARG A 267 -13.73 11.20 19.01
C ARG A 267 -13.68 12.37 19.97
N ILE A 268 -14.82 12.69 20.56
CA ILE A 268 -14.91 13.77 21.57
C ILE A 268 -13.93 13.50 22.72
N GLU A 269 -13.85 12.25 23.18
CA GLU A 269 -12.92 11.79 24.23
C GLU A 269 -11.42 11.93 23.88
N ASP A 270 -11.09 12.13 22.60
CA ASP A 270 -9.69 12.32 22.18
C ASP A 270 -9.19 13.75 22.44
N ILE A 271 -10.08 14.69 22.79
CA ILE A 271 -9.76 16.11 22.98
C ILE A 271 -9.65 16.41 24.47
N ASP A 272 -8.43 16.63 24.94
CA ASP A 272 -8.15 16.96 26.33
C ASP A 272 -7.84 18.45 26.48
N PHE A 273 -8.84 19.21 26.93
CA PHE A 273 -8.72 20.64 27.18
C PHE A 273 -7.94 20.99 28.44
N GLN A 274 -7.80 20.05 29.39
CA GLN A 274 -7.05 20.28 30.62
C GLN A 274 -5.54 20.25 30.35
N THR A 275 -5.10 19.22 29.60
CA THR A 275 -3.68 19.08 29.24
C THR A 275 -3.31 19.76 27.92
N GLY A 276 -4.30 20.29 27.18
CA GLY A 276 -4.09 20.93 25.90
C GLY A 276 -3.63 19.95 24.81
N LYS A 277 -4.05 18.68 24.87
CA LYS A 277 -3.55 17.61 23.97
C LYS A 277 -4.68 16.94 23.20
N VAL A 278 -4.32 16.43 22.02
CA VAL A 278 -5.20 15.61 21.17
C VAL A 278 -4.60 14.21 21.05
N LEU A 279 -5.40 13.18 21.32
CA LEU A 279 -5.07 11.79 21.07
C LEU A 279 -5.44 11.40 19.62
N VAL A 280 -4.46 11.22 18.75
CA VAL A 280 -4.71 10.85 17.36
C VAL A 280 -4.74 9.34 17.19
N ARG A 281 -5.84 8.83 16.63
CA ARG A 281 -6.03 7.41 16.31
C ARG A 281 -5.50 7.06 14.92
N GLU A 282 -4.58 6.12 14.84
CA GLU A 282 -3.84 5.76 13.63
C GLU A 282 -4.09 4.30 13.22
N LYS A 283 -4.51 4.06 11.97
CA LYS A 283 -4.71 2.69 11.44
C LYS A 283 -3.58 2.17 10.54
N LYS A 284 -2.64 3.04 10.16
CA LYS A 284 -1.63 2.74 9.13
C LYS A 284 -0.19 2.61 9.65
N ARG A 285 0.02 2.71 10.96
CA ARG A 285 1.36 2.76 11.56
C ARG A 285 1.90 1.40 11.98
N SER A 286 1.05 0.38 12.11
CA SER A 286 1.46 -0.97 12.50
C SER A 286 0.97 -2.00 11.48
N ARG A 287 1.77 -3.04 11.26
CA ARG A 287 1.37 -4.24 10.52
C ARG A 287 0.69 -5.29 11.40
N VAL A 288 0.75 -5.11 12.73
CA VAL A 288 0.22 -6.07 13.72
C VAL A 288 -0.95 -5.47 14.50
N ARG A 289 -0.91 -4.17 14.81
CA ARG A 289 -1.98 -3.48 15.53
C ARG A 289 -2.96 -2.82 14.56
N SER A 290 -4.25 -3.06 14.78
CA SER A 290 -5.33 -2.43 14.01
C SER A 290 -5.43 -0.93 14.27
N THR A 291 -5.05 -0.47 15.46
CA THR A 291 -4.99 0.94 15.85
C THR A 291 -3.75 1.22 16.70
N THR A 292 -3.15 2.38 16.47
CA THR A 292 -2.03 2.96 17.21
C THR A 292 -2.38 4.40 17.55
N TYR A 293 -1.65 5.00 18.49
CA TYR A 293 -1.97 6.31 19.02
C TYR A 293 -0.73 7.19 19.08
N ARG A 294 -0.94 8.50 18.89
CA ARG A 294 0.05 9.53 19.17
C ARG A 294 -0.63 10.75 19.78
N ARG A 295 0.09 11.52 20.59
CA ARG A 295 -0.41 12.76 21.18
C ARG A 295 0.20 13.96 20.47
N ILE A 296 -0.59 15.01 20.29
CA ILE A 296 -0.18 16.27 19.69
C ILE A 296 -0.70 17.40 20.55
N GLU A 297 0.13 18.41 20.79
CA GLU A 297 -0.27 19.60 21.55
C GLU A 297 -1.15 20.51 20.71
N MET A 298 -2.15 21.11 21.35
CA MET A 298 -3.03 22.08 20.71
C MET A 298 -2.41 23.46 20.79
N THR A 299 -2.43 24.16 19.66
CA THR A 299 -2.18 25.60 19.68
C THR A 299 -3.34 26.32 20.38
N PRO A 300 -3.11 27.54 20.93
CA PRO A 300 -4.19 28.33 21.54
C PRO A 300 -5.37 28.56 20.59
N LEU A 301 -5.09 28.83 19.31
CA LEU A 301 -6.12 28.99 18.28
C LEU A 301 -6.94 27.71 18.07
N LEU A 302 -6.29 26.54 18.00
CA LEU A 302 -7.00 25.27 17.87
C LEU A 302 -7.86 24.99 19.11
N MET A 303 -7.31 25.23 20.30
CA MET A 303 -8.03 25.04 21.55
C MET A 303 -9.29 25.89 21.61
N GLN A 304 -9.20 27.18 21.30
CA GLN A 304 -10.36 28.07 21.26
C GLN A 304 -11.37 27.62 20.20
N THR A 305 -10.90 27.32 18.98
CA THR A 305 -11.78 26.88 17.88
C THR A 305 -12.54 25.59 18.22
N LEU A 306 -11.91 24.66 18.93
CA LEU A 306 -12.57 23.43 19.37
C LEU A 306 -13.55 23.69 20.53
N LYS A 307 -13.26 24.59 21.47
CA LYS A 307 -14.22 25.01 22.50
C LYS A 307 -15.48 25.62 21.87
N ASP A 308 -15.31 26.54 20.93
CA ASP A 308 -16.41 27.17 20.19
C ASP A 308 -17.19 26.14 19.36
N TRP A 309 -16.52 25.10 18.86
CA TRP A 309 -17.18 24.03 18.13
C TRP A 309 -17.98 23.11 19.06
N PHE A 310 -17.45 22.77 20.23
CA PHE A 310 -18.14 21.89 21.18
C PHE A 310 -19.36 22.53 21.84
N SER A 311 -19.41 23.86 21.97
CA SER A 311 -20.61 24.56 22.45
C SER A 311 -21.82 24.43 21.51
N GLN A 312 -21.58 24.17 20.22
CA GLN A 312 -22.62 23.98 19.19
C GLN A 312 -22.56 22.58 18.53
N HIS A 313 -21.83 21.64 19.13
CA HIS A 313 -21.66 20.31 18.56
C HIS A 313 -23.00 19.58 18.56
N PRO A 314 -23.41 18.94 17.44
CA PRO A 314 -24.72 18.30 17.36
C PRO A 314 -24.88 17.08 18.28
N GLY A 315 -23.82 16.62 18.94
CA GLY A 315 -23.77 15.42 19.79
C GLY A 315 -23.13 14.20 19.11
N GLY A 316 -23.20 13.03 19.75
CA GLY A 316 -22.63 11.79 19.24
C GLY A 316 -21.15 11.57 19.58
N LEU A 317 -20.55 10.49 19.05
CA LEU A 317 -19.22 10.02 19.49
C LEU A 317 -18.04 10.73 18.83
N TYR A 318 -18.22 11.26 17.62
CA TYR A 318 -17.13 11.75 16.78
C TYR A 318 -16.94 13.25 16.95
N THR A 319 -15.69 13.72 16.94
CA THR A 319 -15.35 15.16 17.06
C THR A 319 -15.99 15.99 15.95
N PHE A 320 -16.09 15.45 14.74
CA PHE A 320 -16.70 16.13 13.61
C PHE A 320 -17.93 15.37 13.14
N ALA A 321 -19.09 15.92 13.44
CA ALA A 321 -20.39 15.37 13.07
C ALA A 321 -21.33 16.44 12.49
N LYS A 322 -22.43 15.98 11.90
CA LYS A 322 -23.55 16.83 11.47
C LYS A 322 -24.88 16.10 11.67
N ALA A 323 -25.97 16.85 11.71
CA ALA A 323 -27.30 16.28 11.55
C ALA A 323 -27.43 15.59 10.17
N SER A 324 -28.13 14.45 10.13
CA SER A 324 -28.42 13.77 8.88
C SER A 324 -29.36 14.62 8.01
N ASP A 325 -29.11 14.63 6.70
CA ASP A 325 -30.01 15.29 5.76
C ASP A 325 -31.14 14.29 5.43
N LEU A 326 -32.36 14.55 5.89
CA LEU A 326 -33.54 13.70 5.62
C LEU A 326 -33.86 13.58 4.11
N ASN A 327 -33.45 14.57 3.31
CA ASN A 327 -33.88 14.75 1.91
C ASN A 327 -33.11 13.93 0.84
N ARG A 328 -32.42 12.83 1.20
CA ARG A 328 -31.62 12.03 0.23
C ARG A 328 -31.88 10.52 0.30
N GLY A 329 -33.12 10.11 0.54
CA GLY A 329 -33.52 8.69 0.52
C GLY A 329 -32.74 7.83 1.52
N ARG A 330 -32.18 8.44 2.57
CA ARG A 330 -31.49 7.77 3.66
C ARG A 330 -32.40 7.78 4.87
N THR A 331 -32.76 6.60 5.33
CA THR A 331 -33.61 6.32 6.50
C THR A 331 -32.95 6.63 7.84
N SER A 332 -31.70 7.10 7.87
CA SER A 332 -31.01 7.43 9.11
C SER A 332 -31.42 8.81 9.62
N THR A 333 -32.41 8.86 10.50
CA THR A 333 -32.63 9.97 11.45
C THR A 333 -31.45 9.99 12.45
N GLY A 334 -30.86 11.16 12.73
CA GLY A 334 -29.86 11.32 13.79
C GLY A 334 -28.54 11.99 13.38
N ILE A 335 -27.58 11.98 14.30
CA ILE A 335 -26.27 12.63 14.16
C ILE A 335 -25.29 11.67 13.49
N VAL A 336 -24.64 12.13 12.41
CA VAL A 336 -23.74 11.29 11.61
C VAL A 336 -22.32 11.89 11.56
N PRO A 337 -21.27 11.04 11.60
CA PRO A 337 -19.91 11.51 11.44
C PRO A 337 -19.66 12.10 10.04
N ILE A 338 -18.81 13.11 9.97
CA ILE A 338 -18.38 13.67 8.69
C ILE A 338 -17.54 12.63 7.95
N ASN A 339 -17.98 12.23 6.76
CA ASN A 339 -17.19 11.36 5.89
C ASN A 339 -16.31 12.17 4.91
N LYS A 340 -15.33 11.49 4.31
CA LYS A 340 -14.35 12.10 3.40
C LYS A 340 -14.99 12.78 2.18
N HIS A 341 -16.11 12.25 1.67
CA HIS A 341 -16.79 12.83 0.52
C HIS A 341 -17.44 14.17 0.88
N VAL A 342 -18.15 14.21 2.01
CA VAL A 342 -18.76 15.45 2.55
C VAL A 342 -17.68 16.50 2.84
N ALA A 343 -16.63 16.13 3.57
CA ALA A 343 -15.51 17.04 3.86
C ALA A 343 -14.91 17.62 2.56
N ARG A 344 -14.59 16.78 1.57
CA ARG A 344 -14.02 17.23 0.28
C ARG A 344 -14.97 18.13 -0.50
N LYS A 345 -16.28 17.82 -0.52
CA LYS A 345 -17.29 18.64 -1.20
C LYS A 345 -17.31 20.03 -0.59
N HIS A 346 -17.44 20.13 0.73
CA HIS A 346 -17.57 21.40 1.40
C HIS A 346 -16.26 22.21 1.41
N PHE A 347 -15.10 21.57 1.51
CA PHE A 347 -13.81 22.22 1.25
C PHE A 347 -13.80 22.96 -0.09
N LYS A 348 -14.20 22.29 -1.18
CA LYS A 348 -14.22 22.88 -2.52
C LYS A 348 -15.22 24.04 -2.61
N LEU A 349 -16.38 23.91 -1.96
CA LEU A 349 -17.41 24.94 -1.96
C LEU A 349 -16.97 26.18 -1.17
N THR A 350 -16.35 26.00 0.00
CA THR A 350 -15.87 27.09 0.85
C THR A 350 -14.86 27.98 0.14
N PHE A 351 -13.88 27.40 -0.55
CA PHE A 351 -12.83 28.18 -1.22
C PHE A 351 -13.15 28.56 -2.67
N ARG A 352 -14.35 28.23 -3.18
CA ARG A 352 -14.73 28.51 -4.57
C ARG A 352 -14.81 30.02 -4.82
N GLY A 353 -14.20 30.48 -5.90
CA GLY A 353 -14.24 31.90 -6.29
C GLY A 353 -13.31 32.80 -5.50
N SER A 354 -12.44 32.25 -4.66
CA SER A 354 -11.41 32.99 -3.91
C SER A 354 -10.00 32.64 -4.40
N ARG A 355 -8.98 33.38 -3.95
CA ARG A 355 -7.57 33.00 -4.21
C ARG A 355 -7.28 31.56 -3.76
N TRP A 356 -7.88 31.15 -2.64
CA TRP A 356 -7.77 29.80 -2.06
C TRP A 356 -8.38 28.68 -2.93
N ALA A 357 -9.02 28.99 -4.05
CA ALA A 357 -9.50 27.98 -5.00
C ALA A 357 -8.37 27.10 -5.57
N LYS A 358 -7.10 27.55 -5.49
CA LYS A 358 -5.92 26.76 -5.87
C LYS A 358 -5.63 25.61 -4.91
N LEU A 359 -6.11 25.65 -3.66
CA LEU A 359 -5.87 24.61 -2.66
C LEU A 359 -6.45 23.25 -3.07
N ARG A 360 -5.63 22.19 -3.13
CA ARG A 360 -6.02 20.85 -3.60
C ARG A 360 -6.53 19.92 -2.48
N GLY A 361 -7.31 20.46 -1.55
CA GLY A 361 -7.92 19.73 -0.43
C GLY A 361 -7.06 19.69 0.83
N TYR A 362 -7.58 19.06 1.89
CA TYR A 362 -7.00 19.08 3.24
C TYR A 362 -5.51 18.66 3.37
N HIS A 363 -4.96 17.92 2.41
CA HIS A 363 -3.57 17.48 2.52
C HIS A 363 -2.58 18.64 2.43
N ILE A 364 -2.99 19.79 1.86
CA ILE A 364 -2.17 21.00 1.83
C ILE A 364 -1.81 21.47 3.23
N TYR A 365 -2.78 21.53 4.15
CA TYR A 365 -2.55 21.94 5.55
C TYR A 365 -1.55 21.03 6.27
N ARG A 366 -1.58 19.74 5.98
CA ARG A 366 -0.58 18.79 6.49
C ARG A 366 0.82 19.06 5.91
N HIS A 367 0.91 19.39 4.62
CA HIS A 367 2.20 19.77 4.02
C HIS A 367 2.70 21.10 4.59
N SER A 368 1.83 22.11 4.70
CA SER A 368 2.11 23.39 5.36
C SER A 368 2.62 23.20 6.79
N PHE A 369 1.98 22.36 7.60
CA PHE A 369 2.42 22.09 8.97
C PHE A 369 3.87 21.61 9.02
N ALA A 370 4.21 20.56 8.26
CA ALA A 370 5.57 20.04 8.25
C ALA A 370 6.59 20.99 7.58
N SER A 371 6.20 21.67 6.50
CA SER A 371 7.06 22.64 5.81
C SER A 371 7.39 23.84 6.71
N ASN A 372 6.41 24.38 7.45
CA ASN A 372 6.65 25.49 8.37
C ASN A 372 7.51 25.07 9.56
N LEU A 373 7.32 23.87 10.12
CA LEU A 373 8.19 23.35 11.18
C LEU A 373 9.62 23.14 10.69
N ALA A 374 9.78 22.56 9.49
CA ALA A 374 11.09 22.39 8.87
C ALA A 374 11.76 23.75 8.60
N ALA A 375 11.03 24.74 8.10
CA ALA A 375 11.50 26.10 7.88
C ALA A 375 11.84 26.85 9.19
N GLN A 376 11.38 26.38 10.34
CA GLN A 376 11.78 26.89 11.66
C GLN A 376 12.96 26.10 12.27
N GLY A 377 13.50 25.11 11.56
CA GLY A 377 14.61 24.29 12.04
C GLY A 377 14.22 23.22 13.08
N VAL A 378 12.93 22.88 13.20
CA VAL A 378 12.48 21.81 14.10
C VAL A 378 13.06 20.47 13.66
N ASP A 379 13.57 19.69 14.61
CA ASP A 379 14.17 18.38 14.35
C ASP A 379 13.20 17.45 13.60
N GLN A 380 13.69 16.83 12.54
CA GLN A 380 12.89 15.95 11.66
C GLN A 380 12.23 14.79 12.43
N ARG A 381 12.84 14.30 13.51
CA ARG A 381 12.30 13.22 14.35
C ARG A 381 11.03 13.67 15.08
N ILE A 382 11.00 14.91 15.56
CA ILE A 382 9.84 15.51 16.21
C ILE A 382 8.70 15.69 15.19
N ILE A 383 9.03 16.23 14.01
CA ILE A 383 8.06 16.37 12.90
C ILE A 383 7.48 15.00 12.52
N ASP A 384 8.33 13.98 12.41
CA ASP A 384 7.91 12.62 12.06
C ASP A 384 7.00 12.00 13.10
N GLU A 385 7.25 12.25 14.38
CA GLU A 385 6.41 11.79 15.48
C GLU A 385 5.01 12.40 15.40
N TRP A 386 4.89 13.72 15.26
CA TRP A 386 3.59 14.41 15.15
C TRP A 386 2.86 14.05 13.86
N MET A 387 3.60 13.88 12.76
CA MET A 387 3.03 13.55 11.46
C MET A 387 2.69 12.06 11.35
N GLY A 388 3.31 11.18 12.12
CA GLY A 388 3.23 9.73 11.92
C GLY A 388 3.82 9.31 10.56
N HIS A 389 5.01 9.83 10.24
CA HIS A 389 5.80 9.38 9.08
C HIS A 389 6.51 8.06 9.38
N GLN A 390 6.64 7.20 8.37
CA GLN A 390 7.25 5.87 8.53
C GLN A 390 8.31 5.52 7.47
N THR A 391 8.43 6.32 6.42
CA THR A 391 9.36 6.04 5.32
C THR A 391 10.27 7.24 5.08
N ASP A 392 11.50 6.97 4.67
CA ASP A 392 12.46 8.03 4.35
C ASP A 392 12.01 8.92 3.19
N GLU A 393 11.24 8.38 2.24
CA GLU A 393 10.61 9.16 1.18
C GLU A 393 9.62 10.21 1.72
N MET A 394 8.94 9.93 2.84
CA MET A 394 8.11 10.95 3.51
C MET A 394 8.97 12.02 4.18
N ARG A 395 10.12 11.63 4.74
CA ARG A 395 11.07 12.53 5.43
C ARG A 395 11.79 13.47 4.47
N ARG A 396 12.29 12.95 3.35
CA ARG A 396 13.10 13.71 2.37
C ARG A 396 12.35 14.89 1.76
N ARG A 397 11.02 14.86 1.72
CA ARG A 397 10.20 15.90 1.09
C ARG A 397 10.30 17.30 1.70
N TYR A 398 10.76 17.42 2.95
CA TYR A 398 10.88 18.71 3.64
C TYR A 398 12.33 19.14 3.88
N ARG A 399 13.29 18.29 3.50
CA ARG A 399 14.71 18.49 3.83
C ARG A 399 15.28 19.74 3.19
N HIS A 400 14.81 20.12 1.99
CA HIS A 400 15.26 21.32 1.28
C HIS A 400 14.83 22.62 1.97
N LEU A 401 13.90 22.56 2.93
CA LEU A 401 13.41 23.73 3.68
C LEU A 401 14.19 23.99 4.97
N LEU A 402 15.11 23.11 5.37
CA LEU A 402 15.89 23.28 6.61
C LEU A 402 16.84 24.50 6.46
N PRO A 403 16.67 25.57 7.26
CA PRO A 403 17.25 26.89 6.94
C PRO A 403 18.77 27.02 7.07
N GLN A 404 19.45 26.14 7.82
CA GLN A 404 20.72 26.56 8.43
C GLN A 404 22.00 25.91 7.89
N ALA A 405 21.96 24.75 7.25
CA ALA A 405 23.19 24.10 6.82
C ALA A 405 23.64 24.52 5.41
N THR A 406 22.71 24.66 4.46
CA THR A 406 23.05 24.78 3.03
C THR A 406 23.49 26.18 2.62
N LYS A 407 22.73 27.23 2.97
CA LYS A 407 23.09 28.61 2.58
C LYS A 407 24.36 29.08 3.30
N ALA A 408 24.48 28.83 4.60
CA ALA A 408 25.66 29.21 5.37
C ALA A 408 26.92 28.43 4.93
N ALA A 409 26.81 27.14 4.58
CA ALA A 409 27.95 26.39 4.04
C ALA A 409 28.37 26.88 2.64
N ILE A 410 27.41 27.21 1.77
CA ILE A 410 27.71 27.77 0.44
C ILE A 410 28.37 29.15 0.57
N LEU A 411 27.84 30.03 1.43
CA LEU A 411 28.43 31.35 1.68
C LEU A 411 29.81 31.27 2.36
N LYS A 412 30.08 30.21 3.14
CA LYS A 412 31.43 29.93 3.68
C LYS A 412 32.40 29.41 2.61
N LEU A 413 31.93 28.69 1.59
CA LEU A 413 32.75 28.18 0.49
C LEU A 413 33.10 29.29 -0.51
N MET A 414 32.15 30.20 -0.75
CA MET A 414 32.33 31.37 -1.61
C MET A 414 32.06 32.63 -0.79
N PRO A 415 33.00 33.05 0.07
CA PRO A 415 32.92 34.38 0.65
C PRO A 415 32.87 35.36 -0.53
N GLY A 416 31.80 36.16 -0.59
CA GLY A 416 31.65 37.16 -1.65
C GLY A 416 32.90 38.04 -1.70
N GLY A 417 33.42 38.25 -2.91
CA GLY A 417 34.53 39.17 -3.18
C GLY A 417 34.15 40.62 -2.96
#